data_AF-A0A7S0RK00-F1
#
_entry.id   AF-A0A7S0RK00-F1
#
_cell.length_a   1.000
_cell.length_b   1.000
_cell.length_c   1.000
_cell.angle_alpha   90.00
_cell.angle_beta   90.00
_cell.angle_gamma   90.00
#
_symmetry.space_group_name_H-M   'P 1'
#
loop_
_entity.id
_entity.type
_entity.pdbx_description
1 polymer ?
#
loop_
_entity_poly.entity_id
_entity_poly.type
_entity_poly.pdbx_seq_one_letter_code
_entity_poly.pdbx_strand_id
1 'polypeptide(L)'
;AWAMVEALEVALAKRTNSAFVFIKPHAVNDKVVNLIKDKFADEGISILSEGVLDYKTIDEKMLIDNHYGAIASKAMKVDPKDLAVTPKAKKAFEATFGMKWDDAIKQGKVYNAAGACKKWGVDGLGLDKKWSAIDKKKSMVKFGGGFYCAKVEDIFVINGFYMAMRSKFTEPPARIHYFTVEWDSPALSWEDFRGKVLGATDPTAAAEGSLRRTILDQWKQLGLASVPFTGDNGVHASASPFEALAERCNWLGADLASDPYGKALVAAGIPASTLALWAEDPQVTVAVDGTKGSLFDALEDTDAAVCAEKAKRIASLSK
;
A
#
# COMPACT_ATOMS: atom_id res chain seq x y z
N ALA A 1 -2.72 36.10 16.40
CA ALA A 1 -3.05 35.86 14.98
C ALA A 1 -2.49 34.52 14.50
N TRP A 2 -1.17 34.32 14.50
CA TRP A 2 -0.53 33.09 14.01
C TRP A 2 -1.00 31.81 14.75
N ALA A 3 -0.96 31.80 16.09
CA ALA A 3 -1.47 30.67 16.90
C ALA A 3 -2.98 30.37 16.73
N MET A 4 -3.78 31.36 16.32
CA MET A 4 -5.21 31.15 16.03
C MET A 4 -5.41 30.52 14.66
N VAL A 5 -4.57 30.87 13.67
CA VAL A 5 -4.58 30.26 12.34
C VAL A 5 -4.16 28.80 12.44
N GLU A 6 -3.08 28.49 13.16
CA GLU A 6 -2.63 27.11 13.40
C GLU A 6 -3.72 26.27 14.09
N ALA A 7 -4.40 26.84 15.11
CA ALA A 7 -5.48 26.14 15.80
C ALA A 7 -6.66 25.83 14.88
N LEU A 8 -7.00 26.72 13.94
CA LEU A 8 -8.04 26.49 12.94
C LEU A 8 -7.61 25.47 11.88
N GLU A 9 -6.36 25.52 11.43
CA GLU A 9 -5.78 24.52 10.50
C GLU A 9 -5.82 23.11 11.13
N VAL A 10 -5.43 22.98 12.40
CA VAL A 10 -5.52 21.71 13.14
C VAL A 10 -6.98 21.27 13.30
N ALA A 11 -7.88 22.18 13.66
CA ALA A 11 -9.29 21.84 13.85
C ALA A 11 -9.94 21.36 12.54
N LEU A 12 -9.62 22.00 11.42
CA LEU A 12 -10.13 21.61 10.11
C LEU A 12 -9.56 20.27 9.67
N ALA A 13 -8.24 20.09 9.73
CA ALA A 13 -7.57 18.85 9.34
C ALA A 13 -7.95 17.64 10.21
N LYS A 14 -8.48 17.86 11.43
CA LYS A 14 -9.01 16.80 12.29
C LYS A 14 -10.50 16.50 12.02
N ARG A 15 -11.23 17.41 11.38
CA ARG A 15 -12.66 17.27 11.09
C ARG A 15 -12.91 16.67 9.71
N THR A 16 -12.04 16.94 8.75
CA THR A 16 -12.17 16.38 7.41
C THR A 16 -11.26 15.18 7.22
N ASN A 17 -11.79 14.16 6.55
CA ASN A 17 -10.99 13.05 6.03
C ASN A 17 -10.58 13.41 4.60
N SER A 18 -9.33 13.12 4.23
CA SER A 18 -8.86 13.27 2.85
C SER A 18 -8.00 12.09 2.42
N ALA A 19 -8.35 11.49 1.29
CA ALA A 19 -7.70 10.30 0.74
C ALA A 19 -7.08 10.56 -0.63
N PHE A 20 -6.05 9.77 -0.94
CA PHE A 20 -5.56 9.56 -2.30
C PHE A 20 -6.20 8.29 -2.86
N VAL A 21 -6.80 8.40 -4.04
CA VAL A 21 -7.52 7.32 -4.72
C VAL A 21 -6.94 7.19 -6.11
N PHE A 22 -6.81 5.98 -6.64
CA PHE A 22 -6.53 5.82 -8.07
C PHE A 22 -7.19 4.59 -8.68
N ILE A 23 -7.54 4.71 -9.95
CA ILE A 23 -7.97 3.58 -10.78
C ILE A 23 -6.73 2.82 -11.22
N LYS A 24 -6.72 1.51 -10.97
CA LYS A 24 -5.62 0.63 -11.33
C LYS A 24 -5.51 0.47 -12.86
N PRO A 25 -4.32 0.17 -13.40
CA PRO A 25 -4.08 0.10 -14.84
C PRO A 25 -5.02 -0.83 -15.63
N HIS A 26 -5.46 -1.94 -15.04
CA HIS A 26 -6.38 -2.87 -15.71
C HIS A 26 -7.81 -2.33 -15.90
N ALA A 27 -8.20 -1.31 -15.14
CA ALA A 27 -9.56 -0.76 -15.12
C ALA A 27 -9.64 0.69 -15.60
N VAL A 28 -8.50 1.36 -15.85
CA VAL A 28 -8.48 2.79 -16.16
C VAL A 28 -9.04 3.09 -17.55
N ASN A 29 -10.26 3.63 -17.58
CA ASN A 29 -10.90 4.18 -18.76
C ASN A 29 -11.98 5.19 -18.34
N ASP A 30 -12.52 5.94 -19.31
CA ASP A 30 -13.45 7.03 -19.04
C ASP A 30 -14.75 6.56 -18.36
N LYS A 31 -15.21 5.33 -18.62
CA LYS A 31 -16.42 4.78 -17.96
C LYS A 31 -16.17 4.55 -16.47
N VAL A 32 -15.01 4.01 -16.11
CA VAL A 32 -14.65 3.79 -14.70
C VAL A 32 -14.33 5.11 -14.00
N VAL A 33 -13.73 6.08 -14.69
CA VAL A 33 -13.55 7.44 -14.18
C VAL A 33 -14.89 8.07 -13.84
N ASN A 34 -15.87 8.03 -14.75
CA ASN A 34 -17.20 8.58 -14.52
C ASN A 34 -17.94 7.85 -13.39
N LEU A 35 -17.89 6.51 -13.36
CA LEU A 35 -18.47 5.71 -12.27
C LEU A 35 -17.96 6.17 -10.90
N ILE A 36 -16.66 6.43 -10.77
CA ILE A 36 -16.08 6.87 -9.50
C ILE A 36 -16.51 8.29 -9.16
N LYS A 37 -16.54 9.19 -10.13
CA LYS A 37 -17.02 10.57 -9.93
C LYS A 37 -18.46 10.61 -9.46
N ASP A 38 -19.33 9.84 -10.10
CA ASP A 38 -20.75 9.75 -9.73
C ASP A 38 -20.89 9.19 -8.31
N LYS A 39 -20.17 8.10 -8.00
CA LYS A 39 -20.18 7.54 -6.64
C LYS A 39 -19.68 8.52 -5.58
N PHE A 40 -18.62 9.29 -5.86
CA PHE A 40 -18.15 10.29 -4.92
C PHE A 40 -19.15 11.43 -4.72
N ALA A 41 -19.80 11.90 -5.79
CA ALA A 41 -20.86 12.89 -5.68
C ALA A 41 -22.04 12.38 -4.84
N ASP A 42 -22.49 11.14 -5.07
CA ASP A 42 -23.60 10.52 -4.33
C ASP A 42 -23.32 10.37 -2.83
N GLU A 43 -22.06 10.14 -2.46
CA GLU A 43 -21.61 9.97 -1.07
C GLU A 43 -21.18 11.30 -0.41
N GLY A 44 -21.33 12.44 -1.11
CA GLY A 44 -20.94 13.75 -0.60
C GLY A 44 -19.43 13.96 -0.49
N ILE A 45 -18.64 13.19 -1.24
CA ILE A 45 -17.19 13.26 -1.30
C ILE A 45 -16.77 14.26 -2.38
N SER A 46 -16.01 15.28 -1.99
CA SER A 46 -15.51 16.31 -2.90
C SER A 46 -14.20 15.87 -3.54
N ILE A 47 -14.08 16.03 -4.86
CA ILE A 47 -12.81 15.84 -5.58
C ILE A 47 -12.06 17.18 -5.54
N LEU A 48 -10.88 17.18 -4.90
CA LEU A 48 -10.01 18.36 -4.80
C LEU A 48 -9.09 18.48 -6.03
N SER A 49 -8.59 17.36 -6.53
CA SER A 49 -7.80 17.30 -7.75
C SER A 49 -7.88 15.92 -8.38
N GLU A 50 -7.62 15.84 -9.68
CA GLU A 50 -7.50 14.58 -10.41
C GLU A 50 -6.46 14.70 -11.52
N GLY A 51 -5.95 13.57 -12.00
CA GLY A 51 -5.00 13.57 -13.11
C GLY A 51 -4.57 12.17 -13.52
N VAL A 52 -3.71 12.11 -14.53
CA VAL A 52 -3.18 10.87 -15.09
C VAL A 52 -1.69 10.78 -14.83
N LEU A 53 -1.22 9.61 -14.39
CA LEU A 53 0.20 9.27 -14.33
C LEU A 53 0.45 8.06 -15.23
N ASP A 54 1.38 8.21 -16.18
CA ASP A 54 1.72 7.16 -17.14
C ASP A 54 2.78 6.20 -16.57
N TYR A 55 2.92 5.04 -17.22
CA TYR A 55 3.86 4.00 -16.82
C TYR A 55 5.30 4.51 -16.69
N LYS A 56 5.71 5.41 -17.58
CA LYS A 56 7.06 5.97 -17.61
C LYS A 56 7.33 6.82 -16.37
N THR A 57 6.40 7.71 -16.02
CA THR A 57 6.50 8.54 -14.80
C THR A 57 6.51 7.67 -13.55
N ILE A 58 5.65 6.63 -13.51
CA ILE A 58 5.57 5.70 -12.38
C ILE A 58 6.90 4.94 -12.21
N ASP A 59 7.49 4.49 -13.30
CA ASP A 59 8.76 3.75 -13.31
C ASP A 59 9.95 4.64 -12.91
N GLU A 60 10.13 5.78 -13.60
CA GLU A 60 11.27 6.69 -13.40
C GLU A 60 11.31 7.26 -11.98
N LYS A 61 10.14 7.55 -11.39
CA LYS A 61 10.04 8.05 -10.01
C LYS A 61 9.86 6.95 -8.97
N MET A 62 9.85 5.68 -9.38
CA MET A 62 9.64 4.52 -8.51
C MET A 62 8.34 4.62 -7.67
N LEU A 63 7.28 5.23 -8.20
CA LEU A 63 6.09 5.59 -7.41
C LEU A 63 5.40 4.35 -6.82
N ILE A 64 5.24 3.31 -7.64
CA ILE A 64 4.63 2.06 -7.18
C ILE A 64 5.54 1.29 -6.22
N ASP A 65 6.86 1.44 -6.36
CA ASP A 65 7.84 0.81 -5.49
C ASP A 65 7.87 1.43 -4.11
N ASN A 66 7.76 2.75 -4.03
CA ASN A 66 7.64 3.47 -2.77
C ASN A 66 6.28 3.21 -2.11
N HIS A 67 5.20 3.18 -2.90
CA HIS A 67 3.86 2.86 -2.41
C HIS A 67 3.81 1.45 -1.78
N TYR A 68 4.50 0.47 -2.37
CA TYR A 68 4.67 -0.87 -1.78
C TYR A 68 6.01 -1.04 -1.05
N GLY A 69 6.55 0.03 -0.47
CA GLY A 69 7.93 0.15 0.03
C GLY A 69 8.45 -1.07 0.79
N ALA A 70 7.69 -1.56 1.77
CA ALA A 70 8.08 -2.72 2.57
C ALA A 70 8.22 -4.02 1.74
N ILE A 71 7.37 -4.24 0.74
CA ILE A 71 7.39 -5.41 -0.15
C ILE A 71 8.48 -5.24 -1.20
N ALA A 72 8.51 -4.06 -1.84
CA ALA A 72 9.45 -3.69 -2.90
C ALA A 72 10.90 -3.75 -2.43
N SER A 73 11.16 -3.18 -1.23
CA SER A 73 12.49 -3.17 -0.62
C SER A 73 13.02 -4.59 -0.41
N LYS A 74 12.20 -5.51 0.12
CA LYS A 74 12.58 -6.92 0.30
C LYS A 74 12.72 -7.67 -1.02
N ALA A 75 11.95 -7.30 -2.04
CA ALA A 75 12.00 -7.94 -3.35
C ALA A 75 13.18 -7.48 -4.21
N MET A 76 13.65 -6.24 -4.03
CA MET A 76 14.60 -5.63 -4.97
C MET A 76 15.85 -5.01 -4.34
N LYS A 77 15.78 -4.48 -3.12
CA LYS A 77 16.83 -3.64 -2.54
C LYS A 77 17.66 -4.37 -1.47
N VAL A 78 17.00 -5.03 -0.51
CA VAL A 78 17.67 -5.66 0.63
C VAL A 78 18.35 -6.95 0.20
N ASP A 79 19.63 -7.10 0.54
CA ASP A 79 20.37 -8.35 0.39
C ASP A 79 19.72 -9.42 1.28
N PRO A 80 19.45 -10.64 0.77
CA PRO A 80 18.85 -11.72 1.55
C PRO A 80 19.50 -11.98 2.93
N LYS A 81 20.80 -11.74 3.09
CA LYS A 81 21.50 -11.92 4.37
C LYS A 81 21.11 -10.87 5.43
N ASP A 82 20.65 -9.71 5.00
CA ASP A 82 20.30 -8.55 5.83
C ASP A 82 18.78 -8.49 6.12
N LEU A 83 18.01 -9.47 5.64
CA LEU A 83 16.58 -9.57 5.92
C LEU A 83 16.32 -9.86 7.40
N ALA A 84 15.46 -9.03 8.02
CA ALA A 84 14.95 -9.25 9.37
C ALA A 84 13.95 -10.41 9.41
N VAL A 85 14.44 -11.65 9.47
CA VAL A 85 13.62 -12.87 9.57
C VAL A 85 13.46 -13.28 11.04
N THR A 86 12.21 -13.27 11.53
CA THR A 86 11.90 -13.59 12.93
C THR A 86 12.22 -15.06 13.26
N PRO A 87 12.46 -15.42 14.54
CA PRO A 87 12.64 -16.81 14.95
C PRO A 87 11.48 -17.72 14.56
N LYS A 88 10.24 -17.21 14.61
CA LYS A 88 9.04 -17.93 14.17
C LYS A 88 9.09 -18.22 12.66
N ALA A 89 9.48 -17.23 11.85
CA ALA A 89 9.62 -17.39 10.41
C ALA A 89 10.76 -18.37 10.04
N LYS A 90 11.90 -18.33 10.74
CA LYS A 90 13.00 -19.29 10.55
C LYS A 90 12.56 -20.74 10.85
N LYS A 91 11.79 -20.96 11.92
CA LYS A 91 11.21 -22.28 12.24
C LYS A 91 10.22 -22.74 11.17
N ALA A 92 9.36 -21.84 10.68
CA ALA A 92 8.42 -22.17 9.60
C ALA A 92 9.14 -22.52 8.28
N PHE A 93 10.23 -21.81 7.96
CA PHE A 93 11.11 -22.12 6.83
C PHE A 93 11.71 -23.53 6.95
N GLU A 94 12.31 -23.85 8.11
CA GLU A 94 12.90 -25.16 8.35
C GLU A 94 11.86 -26.29 8.28
N ALA A 95 10.69 -26.10 8.88
CA ALA A 95 9.60 -27.07 8.82
C ALA A 95 9.09 -27.33 7.39
N THR A 96 9.10 -26.30 6.54
CA THR A 96 8.58 -26.41 5.17
C THR A 96 9.62 -27.00 4.21
N PHE A 97 10.89 -26.63 4.37
CA PHE A 97 11.93 -26.96 3.39
C PHE A 97 12.96 -27.97 3.87
N GLY A 98 12.92 -28.39 5.14
CA GLY A 98 13.90 -29.30 5.73
C GLY A 98 15.32 -28.72 5.79
N MET A 99 15.45 -27.39 5.74
CA MET A 99 16.73 -26.68 5.73
C MET A 99 16.65 -25.47 6.65
N LYS A 100 17.70 -25.24 7.45
CA LYS A 100 17.78 -24.04 8.28
C LYS A 100 17.98 -22.79 7.42
N TRP A 101 17.32 -21.70 7.79
CA TRP A 101 17.44 -20.42 7.09
C TRP A 101 18.90 -19.96 6.96
N ASP A 102 19.66 -20.02 8.07
CA ASP A 102 21.05 -19.55 8.09
C ASP A 102 21.96 -20.43 7.20
N ASP A 103 21.62 -21.72 7.02
CA ASP A 103 22.35 -22.61 6.11
C ASP A 103 22.02 -22.31 4.65
N ALA A 104 20.76 -21.99 4.33
CA ALA A 104 20.36 -21.56 2.99
C ALA A 104 21.09 -20.27 2.58
N ILE A 105 21.24 -19.32 3.50
CA ILE A 105 22.02 -18.08 3.30
C ILE A 105 23.50 -18.41 3.08
N LYS A 106 24.12 -19.21 3.95
CA LYS A 106 25.54 -19.59 3.82
C LYS A 106 25.83 -20.35 2.52
N GLN A 107 24.88 -21.15 2.03
CA GLN A 107 24.98 -21.86 0.76
C GLN A 107 24.69 -20.98 -0.46
N GLY A 108 24.37 -19.69 -0.29
CA GLY A 108 24.06 -18.78 -1.39
C GLY A 108 22.79 -19.16 -2.15
N LYS A 109 21.82 -19.80 -1.48
CA LYS A 109 20.57 -20.28 -2.10
C LYS A 109 19.40 -19.31 -2.01
N VAL A 110 19.54 -18.21 -1.27
CA VAL A 110 18.46 -17.24 -1.08
C VAL A 110 18.71 -16.01 -1.93
N TYR A 111 17.69 -15.62 -2.68
CA TYR A 111 17.70 -14.46 -3.57
C TYR A 111 16.45 -13.61 -3.31
N ASN A 112 16.59 -12.30 -3.40
CA ASN A 112 15.42 -11.45 -3.62
C ASN A 112 14.95 -11.57 -5.08
N ALA A 113 13.76 -11.07 -5.41
CA ALA A 113 13.20 -11.18 -6.76
C ALA A 113 14.15 -10.60 -7.84
N ALA A 114 14.74 -9.43 -7.62
CA ALA A 114 15.70 -8.84 -8.57
C ALA A 114 16.96 -9.70 -8.76
N GLY A 115 17.49 -10.28 -7.67
CA GLY A 115 18.61 -11.21 -7.70
C GLY A 115 18.29 -12.52 -8.41
N ALA A 116 17.07 -13.04 -8.24
CA ALA A 116 16.59 -14.23 -8.94
C ALA A 116 16.46 -13.99 -10.45
N CYS A 117 15.91 -12.83 -10.85
CA CYS A 117 15.88 -12.38 -12.25
C CYS A 117 17.29 -12.38 -12.85
N LYS A 118 18.26 -11.75 -12.16
CA LYS A 118 19.66 -11.69 -12.60
C LYS A 118 20.30 -13.08 -12.71
N LYS A 119 20.07 -13.97 -11.74
CA LYS A 119 20.63 -15.34 -11.74
C LYS A 119 20.14 -16.15 -12.93
N TRP A 120 18.86 -16.05 -13.25
CA TRP A 120 18.25 -16.84 -14.33
C TRP A 120 18.25 -16.15 -15.69
N GLY A 121 18.67 -14.88 -15.78
CA GLY A 121 18.63 -14.12 -17.03
C GLY A 121 17.19 -13.89 -17.52
N VAL A 122 16.26 -13.68 -16.59
CA VAL A 122 14.83 -13.44 -16.89
C VAL A 122 14.40 -12.06 -16.43
N ASP A 123 13.34 -11.55 -17.03
CA ASP A 123 12.64 -10.34 -16.57
C ASP A 123 11.59 -10.70 -15.49
N GLY A 124 10.78 -9.71 -15.11
CA GLY A 124 9.72 -9.90 -14.11
C GLY A 124 8.65 -10.91 -14.52
N LEU A 125 8.32 -10.99 -15.81
CA LEU A 125 7.33 -11.95 -16.33
C LEU A 125 7.90 -13.37 -16.34
N GLY A 126 9.17 -13.53 -16.71
CA GLY A 126 9.86 -14.81 -16.64
C GLY A 126 9.99 -15.33 -15.20
N LEU A 127 10.27 -14.44 -14.23
CA LEU A 127 10.24 -14.81 -12.82
C LEU A 127 8.83 -15.19 -12.36
N ASP A 128 7.80 -14.43 -12.73
CA ASP A 128 6.43 -14.74 -12.36
C ASP A 128 5.94 -16.06 -12.95
N LYS A 129 6.33 -16.39 -14.18
CA LYS A 129 6.05 -17.71 -14.77
C LYS A 129 6.62 -18.84 -13.91
N LYS A 130 7.87 -18.70 -13.42
CA LYS A 130 8.48 -19.68 -12.50
C LYS A 130 7.77 -19.70 -11.14
N TRP A 131 7.48 -18.53 -10.58
CA TRP A 131 6.82 -18.38 -9.28
C TRP A 131 5.40 -18.92 -9.27
N SER A 132 4.62 -18.66 -10.31
CA SER A 132 3.22 -19.07 -10.43
C SER A 132 3.06 -20.56 -10.75
N ALA A 133 4.11 -21.23 -11.24
CA ALA A 133 4.11 -22.67 -11.50
C ALA A 133 4.31 -23.53 -10.23
N ILE A 134 4.71 -22.95 -9.10
CA ILE A 134 4.95 -23.71 -7.87
C ILE A 134 3.63 -24.08 -7.17
N ASP A 135 3.63 -25.21 -6.45
CA ASP A 135 2.59 -25.49 -5.47
C ASP A 135 2.80 -24.59 -4.25
N LYS A 136 2.12 -23.44 -4.23
CA LYS A 136 2.23 -22.44 -3.15
C LYS A 136 1.90 -22.99 -1.77
N LYS A 137 1.14 -24.09 -1.64
CA LYS A 137 0.85 -24.70 -0.33
C LYS A 137 2.04 -25.50 0.22
N LYS A 138 2.90 -26.01 -0.66
CA LYS A 138 4.06 -26.83 -0.29
C LYS A 138 5.39 -26.07 -0.37
N SER A 139 5.47 -25.12 -1.29
CA SER A 139 6.73 -24.47 -1.66
C SER A 139 6.83 -23.03 -1.20
N MET A 140 5.90 -22.49 -0.41
CA MET A 140 5.92 -21.11 0.05
C MET A 140 5.65 -20.98 1.55
N VAL A 141 6.38 -20.07 2.19
CA VAL A 141 6.23 -19.71 3.59
C VAL A 141 5.98 -18.20 3.70
N LYS A 142 4.97 -17.82 4.47
CA LYS A 142 4.72 -16.43 4.85
C LYS A 142 5.53 -16.10 6.09
N PHE A 143 6.50 -15.19 5.96
CA PHE A 143 7.30 -14.69 7.08
C PHE A 143 6.58 -13.57 7.84
N GLY A 144 5.71 -12.82 7.17
CA GLY A 144 4.92 -11.73 7.74
C GLY A 144 3.99 -11.09 6.70
N GLY A 145 3.36 -9.97 7.05
CA GLY A 145 2.63 -9.12 6.09
C GLY A 145 3.56 -8.71 4.93
N GLY A 146 3.14 -8.97 3.69
CA GLY A 146 3.93 -8.62 2.50
C GLY A 146 5.31 -9.31 2.38
N PHE A 147 5.62 -10.33 3.20
CA PHE A 147 6.93 -10.97 3.24
C PHE A 147 6.80 -12.49 3.06
N TYR A 148 7.15 -12.96 1.87
CA TYR A 148 6.99 -14.34 1.44
C TYR A 148 8.32 -14.89 0.93
N CYS A 149 8.61 -16.13 1.27
CA CYS A 149 9.74 -16.89 0.75
C CYS A 149 9.19 -18.14 0.07
N ALA A 150 9.60 -18.41 -1.17
CA ALA A 150 9.22 -19.62 -1.86
C ALA A 150 10.43 -20.35 -2.44
N LYS A 151 10.41 -21.68 -2.40
CA LYS A 151 11.36 -22.51 -3.14
C LYS A 151 10.91 -22.58 -4.59
N VAL A 152 11.73 -22.04 -5.48
CA VAL A 152 11.50 -22.03 -6.92
C VAL A 152 12.70 -22.71 -7.56
N GLU A 153 12.48 -23.88 -8.16
CA GLU A 153 13.56 -24.75 -8.66
C GLU A 153 14.58 -25.09 -7.54
N ASP A 154 15.84 -24.68 -7.71
CA ASP A 154 16.95 -24.99 -6.80
C ASP A 154 17.24 -23.89 -5.75
N ILE A 155 16.51 -22.77 -5.79
CA ILE A 155 16.74 -21.60 -4.91
C ILE A 155 15.49 -21.20 -4.12
N PHE A 156 15.71 -20.33 -3.12
CA PHE A 156 14.67 -19.63 -2.38
C PHE A 156 14.56 -18.19 -2.87
N VAL A 157 13.35 -17.78 -3.25
CA VAL A 157 13.08 -16.43 -3.77
C VAL A 157 12.19 -15.67 -2.79
N ILE A 158 12.59 -14.45 -2.46
CA ILE A 158 11.80 -13.53 -1.64
C ILE A 158 10.90 -12.69 -2.54
N ASN A 159 9.60 -12.71 -2.23
CA ASN A 159 8.57 -11.91 -2.91
C ASN A 159 8.63 -11.99 -4.45
N GLY A 160 8.81 -13.17 -5.03
CA GLY A 160 9.02 -13.33 -6.48
C GLY A 160 7.85 -12.87 -7.36
N PHE A 161 6.64 -12.73 -6.79
CA PHE A 161 5.48 -12.12 -7.46
C PHE A 161 5.62 -10.62 -7.71
N TYR A 162 6.52 -9.93 -6.99
CA TYR A 162 6.56 -8.47 -6.96
C TYR A 162 6.89 -7.88 -8.32
N MET A 163 7.78 -8.50 -9.08
CA MET A 163 8.21 -7.98 -10.39
C MET A 163 7.04 -7.94 -11.40
N ALA A 164 6.20 -8.98 -11.44
CA ALA A 164 4.99 -8.96 -12.25
C ALA A 164 3.98 -7.94 -11.74
N MET A 165 3.79 -7.83 -10.42
CA MET A 165 2.91 -6.81 -9.84
C MET A 165 3.34 -5.39 -10.25
N ARG A 166 4.65 -5.09 -10.16
CA ARG A 166 5.25 -3.83 -10.59
C ARG A 166 5.02 -3.55 -12.07
N SER A 167 5.26 -4.56 -12.94
CA SER A 167 5.15 -4.41 -14.40
C SER A 167 3.76 -3.94 -14.86
N LYS A 168 2.70 -4.28 -14.13
CA LYS A 168 1.33 -3.80 -14.43
C LYS A 168 1.21 -2.28 -14.40
N PHE A 169 2.08 -1.60 -13.68
CA PHE A 169 2.11 -0.15 -13.53
C PHE A 169 3.22 0.52 -14.32
N THR A 170 4.31 -0.21 -14.61
CA THR A 170 5.54 0.36 -15.20
C THR A 170 5.77 -0.02 -16.65
N GLU A 171 4.93 -0.86 -17.25
CA GLU A 171 5.04 -1.24 -18.66
C GLU A 171 3.94 -0.59 -19.53
N PRO A 172 4.21 -0.25 -20.80
CA PRO A 172 3.19 0.27 -21.70
C PRO A 172 2.03 -0.73 -21.91
N PRO A 173 0.78 -0.26 -22.09
CA PRO A 173 0.33 1.14 -22.08
C PRO A 173 -0.20 1.57 -20.70
N ALA A 174 0.37 1.05 -19.59
CA ALA A 174 -0.18 1.29 -18.26
C ALA A 174 -0.25 2.78 -17.90
N ARG A 175 -1.27 3.12 -17.13
CA ARG A 175 -1.47 4.42 -16.50
C ARG A 175 -2.36 4.24 -15.27
N ILE A 176 -2.42 5.26 -14.43
CA ILE A 176 -3.48 5.39 -13.43
C ILE A 176 -4.21 6.72 -13.67
N HIS A 177 -5.46 6.78 -13.22
CA HIS A 177 -6.18 8.03 -13.04
C HIS A 177 -6.38 8.22 -11.53
N TYR A 178 -5.79 9.27 -10.98
CA TYR A 178 -5.85 9.54 -9.55
C TYR A 178 -6.88 10.61 -9.21
N PHE A 179 -7.32 10.60 -7.96
CA PHE A 179 -8.10 11.64 -7.32
C PHE A 179 -7.50 11.93 -5.94
N THR A 180 -7.44 13.21 -5.57
CA THR A 180 -7.42 13.60 -4.17
C THR A 180 -8.82 14.01 -3.79
N VAL A 181 -9.33 13.48 -2.69
CA VAL A 181 -10.72 13.66 -2.26
C VAL A 181 -10.79 14.11 -0.81
N GLU A 182 -11.89 14.73 -0.44
CA GLU A 182 -12.17 15.20 0.92
C GLU A 182 -13.65 15.07 1.28
N TRP A 183 -13.94 14.78 2.55
CA TRP A 183 -15.30 14.73 3.10
C TRP A 183 -15.32 15.03 4.62
N ASP A 184 -16.48 15.38 5.18
CA ASP A 184 -16.66 15.61 6.63
C ASP A 184 -16.66 14.26 7.36
N SER A 185 -15.71 14.04 8.27
CA SER A 185 -15.55 12.74 8.95
C SER A 185 -16.78 12.31 9.78
N PRO A 186 -17.60 13.20 10.37
CA PRO A 186 -18.84 12.82 11.03
C PRO A 186 -19.94 12.33 10.07
N ALA A 187 -19.89 12.71 8.78
CA ALA A 187 -20.87 12.27 7.78
C ALA A 187 -20.52 10.90 7.19
N LEU A 188 -19.23 10.60 7.07
CA LEU A 188 -18.71 9.33 6.55
C LEU A 188 -17.39 8.99 7.26
N SER A 189 -17.40 7.93 8.06
CA SER A 189 -16.16 7.46 8.70
C SER A 189 -15.19 6.89 7.67
N TRP A 190 -13.90 6.86 7.98
CA TRP A 190 -12.88 6.26 7.13
C TRP A 190 -13.14 4.77 6.88
N GLU A 191 -13.59 4.05 7.93
CA GLU A 191 -13.99 2.65 7.85
C GLU A 191 -15.14 2.46 6.84
N ASP A 192 -16.17 3.31 6.88
CA ASP A 192 -17.29 3.25 5.93
C ASP A 192 -16.87 3.68 4.51
N PHE A 193 -15.98 4.67 4.38
CA PHE A 193 -15.38 5.01 3.09
C PHE A 193 -14.68 3.80 2.46
N ARG A 194 -13.88 3.05 3.23
CA ARG A 194 -13.20 1.84 2.70
C ARG A 194 -14.15 0.66 2.53
N GLY A 195 -15.03 0.43 3.48
CA GLY A 195 -15.90 -0.75 3.52
C GLY A 195 -17.12 -0.65 2.60
N LYS A 196 -17.79 0.51 2.58
CA LYS A 196 -19.08 0.73 1.90
C LYS A 196 -18.95 1.50 0.59
N VAL A 197 -18.10 2.53 0.55
CA VAL A 197 -17.89 3.32 -0.68
C VAL A 197 -16.95 2.58 -1.62
N LEU A 198 -15.75 2.22 -1.16
CA LEU A 198 -14.77 1.50 -1.97
C LEU A 198 -15.12 0.00 -2.10
N GLY A 199 -15.34 -0.68 -0.96
CA GLY A 199 -15.62 -2.11 -0.89
C GLY A 199 -14.42 -2.96 -0.50
N ALA A 200 -14.68 -4.20 -0.08
CA ALA A 200 -13.65 -5.17 0.28
C ALA A 200 -12.62 -5.39 -0.85
N THR A 201 -11.38 -5.73 -0.47
CA THR A 201 -10.27 -5.94 -1.42
C THR A 201 -10.56 -7.06 -2.41
N ASP A 202 -11.21 -8.13 -1.97
CA ASP A 202 -11.82 -9.13 -2.86
C ASP A 202 -13.17 -8.60 -3.34
N PRO A 203 -13.33 -8.29 -4.65
CA PRO A 203 -14.57 -7.74 -5.18
C PRO A 203 -15.79 -8.64 -4.97
N THR A 204 -15.60 -9.96 -4.83
CA THR A 204 -16.71 -10.91 -4.60
C THR A 204 -17.27 -10.84 -3.18
N ALA A 205 -16.45 -10.35 -2.23
CA ALA A 205 -16.83 -10.09 -0.85
C ALA A 205 -17.19 -8.62 -0.59
N ALA A 206 -17.07 -7.75 -1.59
CA ALA A 206 -17.41 -6.34 -1.47
C ALA A 206 -18.93 -6.14 -1.40
N ALA A 207 -19.35 -5.19 -0.56
CA ALA A 207 -20.76 -4.84 -0.38
C ALA A 207 -21.40 -4.39 -1.69
N GLU A 208 -22.66 -4.77 -1.90
CA GLU A 208 -23.43 -4.32 -3.07
C GLU A 208 -23.49 -2.79 -3.12
N GLY A 209 -23.30 -2.21 -4.31
CA GLY A 209 -23.24 -0.77 -4.53
C GLY A 209 -21.89 -0.11 -4.21
N SER A 210 -20.91 -0.84 -3.66
CA SER A 210 -19.54 -0.33 -3.50
C SER A 210 -18.82 -0.28 -4.85
N LEU A 211 -17.78 0.56 -4.98
CA LEU A 211 -17.03 0.71 -6.24
C LEU A 211 -16.46 -0.62 -6.76
N ARG A 212 -15.76 -1.37 -5.90
CA ARG A 212 -15.16 -2.65 -6.29
C ARG A 212 -16.22 -3.67 -6.69
N ARG A 213 -17.37 -3.69 -6.01
CA ARG A 213 -18.47 -4.59 -6.35
C ARG A 213 -19.13 -4.20 -7.67
N THR A 214 -19.43 -2.92 -7.86
CA THR A 214 -20.00 -2.41 -9.13
C THR A 214 -19.06 -2.65 -10.31
N ILE A 215 -17.75 -2.44 -10.13
CA ILE A 215 -16.75 -2.75 -11.16
C ILE A 215 -16.74 -4.25 -11.49
N LEU A 216 -16.85 -5.12 -10.48
CA LEU A 216 -16.99 -6.56 -10.70
C LEU A 216 -18.28 -6.89 -11.46
N ASP A 217 -19.42 -6.39 -11.03
CA ASP A 217 -20.72 -6.77 -11.60
C ASP A 217 -20.87 -6.25 -13.05
N GLN A 218 -20.28 -5.09 -13.34
CA GLN A 218 -20.41 -4.40 -14.63
C GLN A 218 -19.15 -4.46 -15.51
N TRP A 219 -18.16 -5.30 -15.19
CA TRP A 219 -16.83 -5.27 -15.82
C TRP A 219 -16.86 -5.25 -17.36
N LYS A 220 -17.74 -6.03 -17.99
CA LYS A 220 -17.91 -6.04 -19.46
C LYS A 220 -18.48 -4.73 -19.99
N GLN A 221 -19.49 -4.17 -19.32
CA GLN A 221 -20.13 -2.91 -19.70
C GLN A 221 -19.17 -1.72 -19.54
N LEU A 222 -18.34 -1.78 -18.50
CA LEU A 222 -17.24 -0.85 -18.22
C LEU A 222 -16.03 -1.04 -19.15
N GLY A 223 -16.02 -2.09 -19.99
CA GLY A 223 -14.97 -2.32 -20.99
C GLY A 223 -13.67 -2.91 -20.44
N LEU A 224 -13.71 -3.61 -19.31
CA LEU A 224 -12.54 -4.32 -18.77
C LEU A 224 -12.26 -5.59 -19.57
N ALA A 225 -10.98 -5.94 -19.71
CA ALA A 225 -10.54 -7.10 -20.48
C ALA A 225 -10.76 -8.45 -19.77
N SER A 226 -10.83 -8.43 -18.44
CA SER A 226 -10.98 -9.61 -17.60
C SER A 226 -11.86 -9.31 -16.39
N VAL A 227 -12.39 -10.37 -15.79
CA VAL A 227 -13.15 -10.27 -14.54
C VAL A 227 -12.22 -9.79 -13.41
N PRO A 228 -12.62 -8.75 -12.64
CA PRO A 228 -11.87 -8.29 -11.47
C PRO A 228 -11.66 -9.39 -10.42
N PHE A 229 -10.53 -9.35 -9.74
CA PHE A 229 -10.17 -10.23 -8.62
C PHE A 229 -9.29 -9.48 -7.62
N THR A 230 -8.88 -10.10 -6.51
CA THR A 230 -8.16 -9.43 -5.41
C THR A 230 -6.95 -8.58 -5.84
N GLY A 231 -6.18 -9.03 -6.86
CA GLY A 231 -5.04 -8.26 -7.37
C GLY A 231 -5.45 -7.10 -8.27
N ASP A 232 -6.40 -7.38 -9.18
CA ASP A 232 -6.95 -6.44 -10.16
C ASP A 232 -8.42 -6.14 -9.79
N ASN A 233 -8.59 -5.36 -8.72
CA ASN A 233 -9.88 -5.06 -8.10
C ASN A 233 -10.42 -3.67 -8.43
N GLY A 234 -10.06 -3.11 -9.59
CA GLY A 234 -10.52 -1.80 -10.07
C GLY A 234 -9.80 -0.61 -9.47
N VAL A 235 -9.94 -0.40 -8.14
CA VAL A 235 -9.62 0.88 -7.49
C VAL A 235 -8.84 0.71 -6.18
N HIS A 236 -7.90 1.63 -5.96
CA HIS A 236 -7.15 1.83 -4.71
C HIS A 236 -7.64 3.07 -3.97
N ALA A 237 -7.62 3.04 -2.64
CA ALA A 237 -7.70 4.22 -1.80
C ALA A 237 -6.83 4.05 -0.55
N SER A 238 -6.31 5.17 -0.02
CA SER A 238 -5.53 5.23 1.21
C SER A 238 -6.21 4.50 2.39
N ALA A 239 -5.43 3.79 3.22
CA ALA A 239 -6.00 3.03 4.34
C ALA A 239 -6.20 3.85 5.62
N SER A 240 -5.57 5.01 5.73
CA SER A 240 -5.69 5.96 6.83
C SER A 240 -5.35 7.39 6.39
N PRO A 241 -5.69 8.43 7.19
CA PRO A 241 -5.26 9.80 6.95
C PRO A 241 -3.73 9.96 6.85
N PHE A 242 -2.98 9.18 7.64
CA PHE A 242 -1.52 9.19 7.61
C PHE A 242 -0.98 8.59 6.31
N GLU A 243 -1.52 7.45 5.88
CA GLU A 243 -1.17 6.87 4.58
C GLU A 243 -1.57 7.78 3.43
N ALA A 244 -2.70 8.48 3.52
CA ALA A 244 -3.09 9.45 2.50
C ALA A 244 -2.06 10.59 2.37
N LEU A 245 -1.52 11.08 3.49
CA LEU A 245 -0.40 12.03 3.50
C LEU A 245 0.83 11.42 2.81
N ALA A 246 1.25 10.22 3.21
CA ALA A 246 2.41 9.54 2.63
C ALA A 246 2.25 9.29 1.12
N GLU A 247 1.05 8.90 0.69
CA GLU A 247 0.71 8.68 -0.71
C GLU A 247 0.70 9.97 -1.52
N ARG A 248 0.15 11.09 -1.01
CA ARG A 248 0.24 12.38 -1.70
C ARG A 248 1.69 12.84 -1.85
N CYS A 249 2.52 12.67 -0.83
CA CYS A 249 3.95 12.96 -0.91
C CYS A 249 4.62 12.12 -2.00
N ASN A 250 4.35 10.81 -2.04
CA ASN A 250 4.94 9.91 -3.02
C ASN A 250 4.44 10.18 -4.44
N TRP A 251 3.13 10.13 -4.67
CA TRP A 251 2.51 10.14 -6.00
C TRP A 251 2.47 11.53 -6.62
N LEU A 252 2.28 12.57 -5.80
CA LEU A 252 2.04 13.95 -6.28
C LEU A 252 3.20 14.89 -5.96
N GLY A 253 4.23 14.43 -5.24
CA GLY A 253 5.35 15.28 -4.82
C GLY A 253 4.94 16.36 -3.83
N ALA A 254 3.83 16.16 -3.10
CA ALA A 254 3.42 17.07 -2.04
C ALA A 254 4.51 17.16 -0.96
N ASP A 255 4.72 18.35 -0.41
CA ASP A 255 5.63 18.51 0.73
C ASP A 255 4.90 18.17 2.02
N LEU A 256 5.50 17.25 2.79
CA LEU A 256 4.92 16.69 4.01
C LEU A 256 4.58 17.77 5.06
N ALA A 257 5.41 18.81 5.19
CA ALA A 257 5.22 19.86 6.18
C ALA A 257 4.23 20.95 5.71
N SER A 258 3.98 21.04 4.41
CA SER A 258 3.01 21.97 3.83
C SER A 258 1.61 21.37 3.65
N ASP A 259 1.50 20.04 3.59
CA ASP A 259 0.24 19.31 3.52
C ASP A 259 -0.63 19.63 4.75
N PRO A 260 -1.95 19.90 4.59
CA PRO A 260 -2.81 20.25 5.71
C PRO A 260 -2.79 19.26 6.88
N TYR A 261 -2.77 17.95 6.59
CA TYR A 261 -2.74 16.93 7.64
C TYR A 261 -1.34 16.82 8.26
N GLY A 262 -0.29 16.94 7.46
CA GLY A 262 1.10 16.97 7.94
C GLY A 262 1.36 18.15 8.88
N LYS A 263 0.89 19.35 8.54
CA LYS A 263 0.91 20.53 9.43
C LYS A 263 0.23 20.25 10.76
N ALA A 264 -0.95 19.63 10.72
CA ALA A 264 -1.71 19.31 11.93
C ALA A 264 -0.96 18.33 12.85
N LEU A 265 -0.25 17.34 12.30
CA LEU A 265 0.57 16.42 13.07
C LEU A 265 1.80 17.10 13.67
N VAL A 266 2.45 18.01 12.94
CA VAL A 266 3.56 18.83 13.46
C VAL A 266 3.07 19.73 14.59
N ALA A 267 1.96 20.43 14.40
CA ALA A 267 1.33 21.25 15.43
C ALA A 267 0.87 20.42 16.65
N ALA A 268 0.55 19.13 16.47
CA ALA A 268 0.26 18.19 17.55
C ALA A 268 1.51 17.71 18.32
N GLY A 269 2.71 18.12 17.89
CA GLY A 269 3.99 17.85 18.57
C GLY A 269 4.79 16.69 17.99
N ILE A 270 4.45 16.20 16.79
CA ILE A 270 5.21 15.14 16.10
C ILE A 270 6.25 15.81 15.19
N PRO A 271 7.57 15.62 15.41
CA PRO A 271 8.58 16.27 14.59
C PRO A 271 8.47 15.87 13.11
N ALA A 272 8.70 16.82 12.19
CA ALA A 272 8.67 16.53 10.74
C ALA A 272 9.64 15.41 10.33
N SER A 273 10.80 15.30 10.99
CA SER A 273 11.74 14.20 10.79
C SER A 273 11.16 12.83 11.18
N THR A 274 10.32 12.79 12.22
CA THR A 274 9.59 11.57 12.61
C THR A 274 8.55 11.22 11.56
N LEU A 275 7.79 12.21 11.05
CA LEU A 275 6.81 11.99 10.00
C LEU A 275 7.45 11.44 8.71
N ALA A 276 8.62 11.96 8.34
CA ALA A 276 9.37 11.46 7.17
C ALA A 276 9.79 9.98 7.33
N LEU A 277 10.30 9.59 8.50
CA LEU A 277 10.62 8.19 8.80
C LEU A 277 9.36 7.30 8.80
N TRP A 278 8.26 7.84 9.31
CA TRP A 278 6.99 7.16 9.43
C TRP A 278 6.29 6.91 8.09
N ALA A 279 6.57 7.74 7.08
CA ALA A 279 6.07 7.52 5.71
C ALA A 279 6.61 6.24 5.05
N GLU A 280 7.65 5.61 5.62
CA GLU A 280 8.19 4.33 5.16
C GLU A 280 7.56 3.10 5.85
N ASP A 281 6.52 3.30 6.65
CA ASP A 281 5.87 2.27 7.48
C ASP A 281 6.82 1.49 8.41
N PRO A 282 7.52 2.18 9.33
CA PRO A 282 8.47 1.54 10.23
C PRO A 282 7.77 0.68 11.28
N GLN A 283 8.53 -0.25 11.86
CA GLN A 283 8.10 -0.95 13.08
C GLN A 283 8.27 -0.03 14.30
N VAL A 284 7.16 0.36 14.91
CA VAL A 284 7.11 1.28 16.06
C VAL A 284 6.51 0.60 17.29
N THR A 285 6.73 1.16 18.47
CA THR A 285 6.05 0.73 19.69
C THR A 285 4.61 1.23 19.66
N VAL A 286 3.64 0.32 19.50
CA VAL A 286 2.22 0.64 19.32
C VAL A 286 1.42 0.56 20.63
N ALA A 287 1.97 -0.06 21.67
CA ALA A 287 1.32 -0.19 22.97
C ALA A 287 2.29 -0.03 24.16
N VAL A 288 1.73 0.27 25.33
CA VAL A 288 2.48 0.58 26.57
C VAL A 288 3.28 -0.62 27.08
N ASP A 289 2.84 -1.84 26.76
CA ASP A 289 3.52 -3.09 27.12
C ASP A 289 4.77 -3.37 26.26
N GLY A 290 5.14 -2.46 25.36
CA GLY A 290 6.30 -2.59 24.48
C GLY A 290 6.00 -3.36 23.19
N THR A 291 4.74 -3.70 22.91
CA THR A 291 4.35 -4.34 21.64
C THR A 291 4.75 -3.46 20.46
N LYS A 292 5.42 -4.07 19.47
CA LYS A 292 5.80 -3.43 18.22
C LYS A 292 4.91 -3.87 17.07
N GLY A 293 4.68 -2.97 16.12
CA GLY A 293 3.92 -3.24 14.90
C GLY A 293 4.21 -2.22 13.81
N SER A 294 3.63 -2.43 12.63
CA SER A 294 3.61 -1.43 11.55
C SER A 294 2.89 -0.17 12.04
N LEU A 295 3.39 0.99 11.64
CA LEU A 295 2.73 2.26 11.93
C LEU A 295 1.42 2.36 11.15
N PHE A 296 1.43 1.99 9.87
CA PHE A 296 0.25 2.07 9.02
C PHE A 296 -0.86 1.17 9.58
N ASP A 297 -0.55 -0.08 9.93
CA ASP A 297 -1.50 -1.00 10.56
C ASP A 297 -2.09 -0.43 11.87
N ALA A 298 -1.32 0.35 12.64
CA ALA A 298 -1.79 0.94 13.89
C ALA A 298 -2.76 2.13 13.70
N LEU A 299 -2.70 2.77 12.53
CA LEU A 299 -3.48 3.96 12.16
C LEU A 299 -4.60 3.66 11.15
N GLU A 300 -4.64 2.45 10.58
CA GLU A 300 -5.64 1.99 9.63
C GLU A 300 -7.08 2.20 10.14
N ASP A 301 -7.99 2.54 9.22
CA ASP A 301 -9.43 2.68 9.46
C ASP A 301 -9.80 3.69 10.56
N THR A 302 -8.97 4.72 10.76
CA THR A 302 -9.28 5.80 11.70
C THR A 302 -9.54 7.12 11.00
N ASP A 303 -10.54 7.86 11.51
CA ASP A 303 -10.79 9.24 11.09
C ASP A 303 -9.63 10.16 11.50
N ALA A 304 -9.48 11.28 10.78
CA ALA A 304 -8.36 12.22 10.94
C ALA A 304 -8.07 12.63 12.39
N ALA A 305 -9.10 12.97 13.18
CA ALA A 305 -8.93 13.28 14.60
C ALA A 305 -8.34 12.11 15.41
N VAL A 306 -8.91 10.91 15.26
CA VAL A 306 -8.49 9.72 16.00
C VAL A 306 -7.10 9.26 15.55
N CYS A 307 -6.83 9.31 14.25
CA CYS A 307 -5.54 9.02 13.66
C CYS A 307 -4.45 9.93 14.25
N ALA A 308 -4.70 11.24 14.35
CA ALA A 308 -3.74 12.19 14.90
C ALA A 308 -3.46 11.95 16.40
N GLU A 309 -4.49 11.63 17.20
CA GLU A 309 -4.30 11.31 18.63
C GLU A 309 -3.54 9.99 18.82
N LYS A 310 -3.84 8.95 18.01
CA LYS A 310 -3.08 7.70 18.00
C LYS A 310 -1.61 7.94 17.61
N ALA A 311 -1.37 8.70 16.56
CA ALA A 311 -0.03 9.06 16.10
C ALA A 311 0.77 9.77 17.22
N LYS A 312 0.14 10.74 17.90
CA LYS A 312 0.75 11.43 19.04
C LYS A 312 1.10 10.48 20.19
N ARG A 313 0.22 9.52 20.50
CA ARG A 313 0.48 8.50 21.51
C ARG A 313 1.68 7.63 21.12
N ILE A 314 1.74 7.15 19.89
CA ILE A 314 2.87 6.33 19.39
C ILE A 314 4.19 7.11 19.47
N ALA A 315 4.19 8.40 19.10
CA ALA A 315 5.36 9.27 19.24
C ALA A 315 5.84 9.37 20.70
N SER A 316 4.92 9.39 21.67
CA SER A 316 5.25 9.45 23.09
C SER A 316 5.84 8.14 23.66
N LEU A 317 5.54 6.99 23.04
CA LEU A 317 6.04 5.66 23.43
C LEU A 317 7.45 5.36 22.90
N SER A 318 7.91 6.17 21.94
CA SER A 318 9.20 5.98 21.26
C SER A 318 10.32 6.85 21.86
N LYS A 319 10.06 7.49 23.01
CA LYS A 319 11.03 8.31 23.77
C LYS A 319 11.89 7.47 24.70
#